data_AF-A0A8T5MR92-F1
#
_entry.id   AF-A0A8T5MR92-F1
#
_cell.length_a   1.000
_cell.length_b   1.000
_cell.length_c   1.000
_cell.angle_alpha   90.00
_cell.angle_beta   90.00
_cell.angle_gamma   90.00
#
_symmetry.space_group_name_H-M   'P 1'
#
loop_
_entity.id
_entity.type
_entity.pdbx_description
1 polymer ?
#
loop_
_entity_poly.entity_id
_entity_poly.type
_entity_poly.pdbx_seq_one_letter_code
_entity_poly.pdbx_strand_id
1 'polypeptide(L)'
;FLASILFGKPIGEMIVKKTYKTFEERSITDHEAILGAGWDFLVQTLDEGGYVRYDFSTADKLLNIMNDLRGRYHGNLNDLHDVASDSRDLEKRLMEFHGVGEVTTKIFLRELRGIWEKADPEPTKLEVLAGKNLRLMKKGSRGELMKSAGKLKIPVVNLEVALLRIGKDFCKKKRCDVCDLAECCKRCVRR
;
A
#
# COMPACT_ATOMS: atom_id res chain seq x y z
N PHE A 1 -9.18 1.40 -3.79
CA PHE A 1 -8.49 2.55 -3.17
C PHE A 1 -8.70 2.63 -1.65
N LEU A 2 -9.95 2.46 -1.16
CA LEU A 2 -10.29 2.44 0.28
C LEU A 2 -9.34 1.57 1.13
N ALA A 3 -9.10 0.32 0.76
CA ALA A 3 -8.22 -0.57 1.50
C ALA A 3 -6.81 0.03 1.70
N SER A 4 -6.21 0.60 0.64
CA SER A 4 -4.89 1.24 0.70
C SER A 4 -4.87 2.46 1.63
N ILE A 5 -5.98 3.19 1.74
CA ILE A 5 -6.14 4.33 2.67
C ILE A 5 -6.14 3.83 4.11
N LEU A 6 -6.90 2.78 4.41
CA LEU A 6 -6.98 2.18 5.76
C LEU A 6 -5.64 1.55 6.17
N PHE A 7 -4.95 0.85 5.24
CA PHE A 7 -3.61 0.32 5.51
C PHE A 7 -2.51 1.39 5.61
N GLY A 8 -2.81 2.64 5.22
CA GLY A 8 -1.84 3.74 5.21
C GLY A 8 -1.48 4.26 6.60
N LYS A 9 -2.30 4.03 7.62
CA LYS A 9 -2.03 4.50 8.99
C LYS A 9 -1.29 3.44 9.82
N PRO A 10 -0.54 3.83 10.87
CA PRO A 10 0.08 2.91 11.81
C PRO A 10 -0.94 2.19 12.72
N ILE A 11 -1.69 1.25 12.14
CA ILE A 11 -2.71 0.47 12.83
C ILE A 11 -2.58 -1.03 12.49
N GLY A 12 -3.07 -1.89 13.38
CA GLY A 12 -2.95 -3.34 13.23
C GLY A 12 -3.68 -3.86 12.01
N GLU A 13 -3.07 -4.80 11.27
CA GLU A 13 -3.64 -5.40 10.05
C GLU A 13 -5.02 -6.02 10.29
N MET A 14 -5.23 -6.65 11.45
CA MET A 14 -6.53 -7.23 11.80
C MET A 14 -7.62 -6.18 11.96
N ILE A 15 -7.30 -5.01 12.52
CA ILE A 15 -8.24 -3.90 12.65
C ILE A 15 -8.60 -3.37 11.26
N VAL A 16 -7.61 -3.20 10.38
CA VAL A 16 -7.86 -2.75 8.99
C VAL A 16 -8.78 -3.73 8.26
N LYS A 17 -8.52 -5.04 8.35
CA LYS A 17 -9.36 -6.06 7.70
C LYS A 17 -10.78 -6.05 8.24
N LYS A 18 -10.94 -5.99 9.57
CA LYS A 18 -12.26 -5.88 10.21
C LYS A 18 -13.01 -4.63 9.74
N THR A 19 -12.32 -3.48 9.74
CA THR A 19 -12.85 -2.20 9.28
C THR A 19 -13.31 -2.29 7.83
N TYR A 20 -12.46 -2.79 6.93
CA TYR A 20 -12.82 -2.94 5.52
C TYR A 20 -14.04 -3.83 5.32
N LYS A 21 -14.12 -4.96 6.04
CA LYS A 21 -15.30 -5.84 6.02
C LYS A 21 -16.57 -5.11 6.51
N THR A 22 -16.44 -4.21 7.49
CA THR A 22 -17.57 -3.39 7.99
C THR A 22 -18.05 -2.41 6.90
N PHE A 23 -17.13 -1.82 6.12
CA PHE A 23 -17.48 -1.01 4.95
C PHE A 23 -18.18 -1.83 3.87
N GLU A 24 -17.73 -3.06 3.60
CA GLU A 24 -18.39 -3.97 2.65
C GLU A 24 -19.80 -4.36 3.11
N GLU A 25 -19.97 -4.74 4.37
CA GLU A 25 -21.27 -5.11 4.97
C GLU A 25 -22.27 -3.94 4.93
N ARG A 26 -21.78 -2.70 4.98
CA ARG A 26 -22.57 -1.47 4.83
C ARG A 26 -22.69 -0.96 3.40
N SER A 27 -22.10 -1.66 2.42
CA SER A 27 -22.11 -1.28 0.99
C SER A 27 -21.58 0.13 0.72
N ILE A 28 -20.55 0.57 1.45
CA ILE A 28 -19.94 1.91 1.33
C ILE A 28 -18.50 1.83 0.85
N THR A 29 -18.24 1.03 -0.20
CA THR A 29 -16.87 0.76 -0.69
C THR A 29 -16.45 1.58 -1.89
N ASP A 30 -17.40 2.17 -2.62
CA ASP A 30 -17.15 3.03 -3.79
C ASP A 30 -17.27 4.52 -3.46
N HIS A 31 -16.94 5.36 -4.44
CA HIS A 31 -16.84 6.80 -4.25
C HIS A 31 -18.21 7.45 -3.98
N GLU A 32 -19.28 7.03 -4.64
CA GLU A 32 -20.62 7.63 -4.47
C GLU A 32 -21.19 7.24 -3.12
N ALA A 33 -21.07 5.96 -2.75
CA ALA A 33 -21.56 5.45 -1.49
C ALA A 33 -20.84 6.10 -0.30
N ILE A 34 -19.51 6.30 -0.38
CA ILE A 34 -18.75 7.00 0.67
C ILE A 34 -19.18 8.47 0.80
N LEU A 35 -19.43 9.17 -0.31
CA LEU A 35 -19.91 10.55 -0.27
C LEU A 35 -21.33 10.65 0.26
N GLY A 36 -22.22 9.74 -0.15
CA GLY A 36 -23.62 9.68 0.27
C GLY A 36 -23.80 9.30 1.74
N ALA A 37 -22.90 8.48 2.28
CA ALA A 37 -22.87 8.12 3.70
C ALA A 37 -22.67 9.33 4.62
N GLY A 38 -21.86 10.30 4.19
CA GLY A 38 -21.52 11.47 4.98
C GLY A 38 -20.62 11.16 6.17
N TRP A 39 -20.21 12.20 6.89
CA TRP A 39 -19.15 12.11 7.89
C TRP A 39 -19.54 11.25 9.10
N ASP A 40 -20.73 11.48 9.69
CA ASP A 40 -21.17 10.78 10.90
C ASP A 40 -21.25 9.25 10.70
N PHE A 41 -21.77 8.82 9.55
CA PHE A 41 -21.90 7.39 9.24
C PHE A 41 -20.54 6.73 8.97
N LEU A 42 -19.61 7.46 8.35
CA LEU A 42 -18.24 6.98 8.15
C LEU A 42 -17.52 6.82 9.50
N VAL A 43 -17.66 7.79 10.41
CA VAL A 43 -17.11 7.69 11.78
C VAL A 43 -17.66 6.47 12.49
N GLN A 44 -18.99 6.29 12.48
CA GLN A 44 -19.63 5.11 13.09
C GLN A 44 -19.08 3.80 12.50
N THR A 45 -18.96 3.73 11.18
CA THR A 45 -18.43 2.54 10.50
C THR A 45 -16.97 2.25 10.88
N LEU A 46 -16.15 3.30 10.97
CA LEU A 46 -14.75 3.21 11.37
C LEU A 46 -14.62 2.75 12.83
N ASP A 47 -15.42 3.31 13.74
CA ASP A 47 -15.46 2.93 15.15
C ASP A 47 -15.84 1.46 15.35
N GLU A 48 -16.91 1.00 14.70
CA GLU A 48 -17.33 -0.42 14.71
C GLU A 48 -16.25 -1.37 14.16
N GLY A 49 -15.53 -0.90 13.13
CA GLY A 49 -14.35 -1.56 12.57
C GLY A 49 -13.15 -1.66 13.54
N GLY A 50 -13.20 -0.95 14.67
CA GLY A 50 -12.13 -0.85 15.66
C GLY A 50 -11.08 0.21 15.29
N TYR A 51 -11.39 1.10 14.34
CA TYR A 51 -10.50 2.15 13.83
C TYR A 51 -10.53 3.44 14.67
N VAL A 52 -11.03 3.35 15.91
CA VAL A 52 -11.30 4.44 16.88
C VAL A 52 -10.20 5.49 17.00
N ARG A 53 -8.92 5.08 16.92
CA ARG A 53 -7.80 6.03 17.05
C ARG A 53 -7.77 7.08 15.93
N TYR A 54 -8.33 6.76 14.78
CA TYR A 54 -8.20 7.56 13.56
C TYR A 54 -9.54 7.77 12.85
N ASP A 55 -10.67 7.38 13.45
CA ASP A 55 -12.01 7.41 12.87
C ASP A 55 -12.37 8.80 12.30
N PHE A 56 -12.37 9.86 13.11
CA PHE A 56 -12.67 11.22 12.69
C PHE A 56 -11.77 11.68 11.54
N SER A 57 -10.45 11.58 11.73
CA SER A 57 -9.47 12.00 10.73
C SER A 57 -9.52 11.18 9.44
N THR A 58 -10.02 9.95 9.51
CA THR A 58 -10.13 9.05 8.35
C THR A 58 -11.45 9.28 7.63
N ALA A 59 -12.54 9.56 8.34
CA ALA A 59 -13.79 10.03 7.74
C ALA A 59 -13.57 11.33 6.94
N ASP A 60 -12.92 12.32 7.55
CA ASP A 60 -12.53 13.58 6.87
C ASP A 60 -11.68 13.29 5.63
N LYS A 61 -10.66 12.45 5.78
CA LYS A 61 -9.77 12.09 4.68
C LYS A 61 -10.52 11.40 3.54
N LEU A 62 -11.41 10.46 3.85
CA LEU A 62 -12.19 9.75 2.83
C LEU A 62 -13.09 10.71 2.05
N LEU A 63 -13.84 11.57 2.73
CA LEU A 63 -14.70 12.54 2.05
C LEU A 63 -13.91 13.51 1.18
N ASN A 64 -12.78 14.02 1.65
CA ASN A 64 -11.91 14.89 0.85
C ASN A 64 -11.40 14.17 -0.41
N ILE A 65 -10.90 12.95 -0.25
CA ILE A 65 -10.40 12.14 -1.37
C ILE A 65 -11.52 11.87 -2.40
N MET A 66 -12.71 11.47 -1.96
CA MET A 66 -13.80 11.16 -2.89
C MET A 66 -14.33 12.40 -3.58
N ASN A 67 -14.36 13.56 -2.90
CA ASN A 67 -14.69 14.84 -3.52
C ASN A 67 -13.66 15.26 -4.57
N ASP A 68 -12.37 15.16 -4.26
CA ASP A 68 -11.29 15.45 -5.22
C ASP A 68 -11.33 14.51 -6.41
N LEU A 69 -11.60 13.21 -6.18
CA LEU A 69 -11.72 12.21 -7.23
C LEU A 69 -12.91 12.51 -8.14
N ARG A 70 -14.05 12.89 -7.56
CA ARG A 70 -15.24 13.32 -8.30
C ARG A 70 -14.97 14.56 -9.14
N GLY A 71 -14.33 15.59 -8.56
CA GLY A 71 -14.09 16.86 -9.23
C GLY A 71 -13.01 16.82 -10.32
N ARG A 72 -11.96 16.01 -10.13
CA ARG A 72 -10.80 15.96 -11.06
C ARG A 72 -10.86 14.81 -12.07
N TYR A 73 -11.57 13.74 -11.73
CA TYR A 73 -11.50 12.45 -12.43
C TYR A 73 -12.86 11.74 -12.51
N HIS A 74 -13.97 12.49 -12.42
CA HIS A 74 -15.34 11.97 -12.54
C HIS A 74 -15.67 10.78 -11.61
N GLY A 75 -14.98 10.68 -10.47
CA GLY A 75 -15.19 9.57 -9.52
C GLY A 75 -14.46 8.28 -9.89
N ASN A 76 -13.68 8.28 -10.97
CA ASN A 76 -13.05 7.11 -11.55
C ASN A 76 -11.52 7.21 -11.50
N LEU A 77 -10.89 6.24 -10.83
CA LEU A 77 -9.43 6.19 -10.76
C LEU A 77 -8.78 5.77 -12.09
N ASN A 78 -9.54 5.18 -13.02
CA ASN A 78 -9.02 4.90 -14.36
C ASN A 78 -8.77 6.21 -15.12
N ASP A 79 -9.62 7.22 -14.98
CA ASP A 79 -9.39 8.55 -15.59
C ASP A 79 -8.07 9.17 -15.09
N LEU A 80 -7.76 9.01 -13.80
CA LEU A 80 -6.48 9.45 -13.23
C LEU A 80 -5.32 8.69 -13.85
N HIS A 81 -5.44 7.37 -13.99
CA HIS A 81 -4.45 6.53 -14.65
C HIS A 81 -4.27 6.97 -16.10
N ASP A 82 -5.33 7.17 -16.87
CA ASP A 82 -5.28 7.54 -18.29
C ASP A 82 -4.51 8.84 -18.52
N VAL A 83 -4.78 9.89 -17.73
CA VAL A 83 -4.11 11.19 -17.89
C VAL A 83 -2.68 11.23 -17.36
N ALA A 84 -2.25 10.23 -16.57
CA ALA A 84 -0.88 10.18 -16.08
C ALA A 84 0.09 9.90 -17.24
N SER A 85 1.17 10.67 -17.38
CA SER A 85 2.12 10.48 -18.48
C SER A 85 2.99 9.22 -18.32
N ASP A 86 3.32 8.88 -17.08
CA ASP A 86 4.14 7.73 -16.74
C ASP A 86 3.91 7.30 -15.27
N SER A 87 4.68 6.31 -14.81
CA SER A 87 4.57 5.80 -13.44
C SER A 87 4.90 6.84 -12.36
N ARG A 88 5.81 7.78 -12.62
CA ARG A 88 6.17 8.84 -11.66
C ARG A 88 5.08 9.89 -11.59
N ASP A 89 4.50 10.27 -12.72
CA ASP A 89 3.36 11.17 -12.77
C ASP A 89 2.13 10.55 -12.08
N LEU A 90 1.89 9.25 -12.30
CA LEU A 90 0.84 8.50 -11.60
C LEU A 90 1.04 8.53 -10.07
N GLU A 91 2.26 8.25 -9.59
CA GLU A 91 2.59 8.34 -8.17
C GLU A 91 2.34 9.75 -7.62
N LYS A 92 2.76 10.78 -8.35
CA LYS A 92 2.58 12.18 -7.95
C LYS A 92 1.10 12.54 -7.84
N ARG A 93 0.30 12.26 -8.86
CA ARG A 93 -1.15 12.56 -8.88
C ARG A 93 -1.91 11.88 -7.75
N LEU A 94 -1.55 10.64 -7.41
CA LEU A 94 -2.12 9.95 -6.26
C LEU A 94 -1.77 10.65 -4.94
N MET A 95 -0.55 11.17 -4.79
CA MET A 95 -0.11 11.90 -3.60
C MET A 95 -0.66 13.33 -3.52
N GLU A 96 -1.25 13.87 -4.60
CA GLU A 96 -1.94 15.16 -4.57
C GLU A 96 -3.30 15.09 -3.85
N PHE A 97 -3.87 13.89 -3.69
CA PHE A 97 -5.06 13.71 -2.86
C PHE A 97 -4.76 14.01 -1.40
N HIS A 98 -5.63 14.80 -0.75
CA HIS A 98 -5.42 15.22 0.63
C HIS A 98 -5.19 14.03 1.58
N GLY A 99 -4.05 14.06 2.28
CA GLY A 99 -3.66 13.04 3.25
C GLY A 99 -3.20 11.70 2.65
N VAL A 100 -3.10 11.57 1.31
CA VAL A 100 -2.48 10.41 0.65
C VAL A 100 -0.98 10.62 0.56
N GLY A 101 -0.22 9.72 1.19
CA GLY A 101 1.24 9.76 1.19
C GLY A 101 1.86 8.53 0.53
N GLU A 102 3.19 8.50 0.50
CA GLU A 102 4.01 7.46 -0.14
C GLU A 102 3.55 6.04 0.24
N VAL A 103 3.25 5.78 1.52
CA VAL A 103 2.80 4.45 1.97
C VAL A 103 1.49 4.02 1.31
N THR A 104 0.47 4.87 1.33
CA THR A 104 -0.84 4.56 0.70
C THR A 104 -0.68 4.39 -0.81
N THR A 105 0.07 5.29 -1.46
CA THR A 105 0.34 5.23 -2.90
C THR A 105 1.05 3.93 -3.28
N LYS A 106 2.10 3.54 -2.55
CA LYS A 106 2.84 2.30 -2.81
C LYS A 106 1.99 1.06 -2.60
N ILE A 107 1.18 1.01 -1.54
CA ILE A 107 0.24 -0.11 -1.32
C ILE A 107 -0.73 -0.20 -2.50
N PHE A 108 -1.33 0.91 -2.93
CA PHE A 108 -2.29 0.92 -4.03
C PHE A 108 -1.66 0.48 -5.36
N LEU A 109 -0.54 1.08 -5.75
CA LEU A 109 0.11 0.78 -7.03
C LEU A 109 0.73 -0.61 -7.09
N ARG A 110 1.22 -1.14 -5.96
CA ARG A 110 1.74 -2.52 -5.91
C ARG A 110 0.66 -3.54 -6.29
N GLU A 111 -0.56 -3.39 -5.77
CA GLU A 111 -1.65 -4.32 -6.07
C GLU A 111 -2.17 -4.18 -7.51
N LEU A 112 -1.89 -3.06 -8.19
CA LEU A 112 -2.25 -2.82 -9.59
C LEU A 112 -1.11 -3.13 -10.57
N ARG A 113 0.04 -3.59 -10.08
CA ARG A 113 1.19 -3.96 -10.91
C ARG A 113 0.82 -5.08 -11.88
N GLY A 114 0.96 -4.82 -13.18
CA GLY A 114 0.57 -5.76 -14.24
C GLY A 114 -0.90 -5.70 -14.64
N ILE A 115 -1.71 -4.87 -13.96
CA ILE A 115 -3.08 -4.53 -14.35
C ILE A 115 -3.07 -3.14 -15.02
N TRP A 116 -2.48 -2.16 -14.34
CA TRP A 116 -2.26 -0.84 -14.89
C TRP A 116 -0.84 -0.72 -15.44
N GLU A 117 -0.70 -0.32 -16.70
CA GLU A 117 0.59 -0.17 -17.38
C GLU A 117 1.56 0.76 -16.62
N LYS A 118 1.01 1.82 -16.01
CA LYS A 118 1.76 2.85 -15.27
C LYS A 118 1.93 2.53 -13.78
N ALA A 119 1.35 1.43 -13.29
CA ALA A 119 1.50 0.99 -11.90
C ALA A 119 2.79 0.16 -11.72
N ASP A 120 3.93 0.84 -11.80
CA ASP A 120 5.26 0.24 -11.66
C ASP A 120 6.14 1.00 -10.65
N PRO A 121 5.75 1.01 -9.36
CA PRO A 121 6.45 1.79 -8.35
C PRO A 121 7.85 1.24 -8.08
N GLU A 122 8.79 2.14 -7.75
CA GLU A 122 10.08 1.71 -7.18
C GLU A 122 9.89 1.06 -5.81
N PRO A 123 10.69 0.03 -5.47
CA PRO A 123 10.61 -0.64 -4.17
C PRO A 123 10.98 0.32 -3.03
N THR A 124 10.25 0.20 -1.93
CA THR A 124 10.45 0.94 -0.70
C THR A 124 11.80 0.62 -0.04
N LYS A 125 12.23 1.50 0.87
CA LYS A 125 13.46 1.31 1.66
C LYS A 125 13.51 -0.02 2.40
N LEU A 126 12.36 -0.56 2.84
CA LEU A 126 12.29 -1.83 3.56
C LEU A 126 12.48 -3.03 2.63
N GLU A 127 11.84 -2.99 1.46
CA GLU A 127 12.00 -4.03 0.43
C GLU A 127 13.44 -4.05 -0.08
N VAL A 128 14.03 -2.86 -0.31
CA VAL A 128 15.43 -2.72 -0.71
C VAL A 128 16.38 -3.23 0.38
N LEU A 129 16.11 -2.94 1.66
CA LEU A 129 16.90 -3.44 2.78
C LEU A 129 16.91 -4.98 2.81
N ALA A 130 15.74 -5.61 2.75
CA ALA A 130 15.62 -7.06 2.71
C ALA A 130 16.27 -7.66 1.46
N GLY A 131 16.01 -7.09 0.29
CA GLY A 131 16.57 -7.54 -0.98
C GLY A 131 18.10 -7.48 -1.02
N LYS A 132 18.69 -6.42 -0.44
CA LYS A 132 20.15 -6.32 -0.29
C LYS A 132 20.71 -7.36 0.67
N ASN A 133 20.03 -7.64 1.77
CA ASN A 133 20.45 -8.64 2.76
C ASN A 133 20.42 -10.06 2.19
N LEU A 134 19.39 -10.38 1.39
CA LEU A 134 19.17 -11.66 0.74
C LEU A 134 19.88 -11.80 -0.62
N ARG A 135 20.72 -10.83 -1.01
CA ARG A 135 21.48 -10.82 -2.28
C ARG A 135 20.61 -10.82 -3.55
N LEU A 136 19.34 -10.44 -3.43
CA LEU A 136 18.41 -10.29 -4.55
C LEU A 136 18.59 -8.93 -5.25
N MET A 137 19.00 -7.90 -4.51
CA MET A 137 19.23 -6.55 -5.06
C MET A 137 20.58 -6.00 -4.66
N LYS A 138 21.19 -5.16 -5.52
CA LYS A 138 22.41 -4.40 -5.21
C LYS A 138 22.13 -2.91 -5.07
N LYS A 139 21.42 -2.33 -6.05
CA LYS A 139 21.06 -0.91 -6.07
C LYS A 139 19.71 -0.69 -5.39
N GLY A 140 18.78 -1.62 -5.56
CA GLY A 140 17.43 -1.54 -5.03
C GLY A 140 16.47 -0.86 -5.99
N SER A 141 16.48 -1.25 -7.26
CA SER A 141 15.57 -0.73 -8.28
C SER A 141 14.48 -1.74 -8.64
N ARG A 142 13.37 -1.25 -9.19
CA ARG A 142 12.29 -2.08 -9.74
C ARG A 142 12.78 -3.11 -10.76
N GLY A 143 13.77 -2.76 -11.59
CA GLY A 143 14.36 -3.69 -12.55
C GLY A 143 15.10 -4.86 -11.88
N GLU A 144 15.79 -4.63 -10.75
CA GLU A 144 16.40 -5.72 -9.98
C GLU A 144 15.35 -6.58 -9.27
N LEU A 145 14.27 -5.97 -8.78
CA LEU A 145 13.13 -6.68 -8.20
C LEU A 145 12.48 -7.61 -9.23
N MET A 146 12.15 -7.12 -10.42
CA MET A 146 11.57 -7.90 -11.52
C MET A 146 12.50 -9.05 -11.95
N LYS A 147 13.79 -8.76 -12.12
CA LYS A 147 14.79 -9.78 -12.48
C LYS A 147 14.88 -10.88 -11.42
N SER A 148 14.81 -10.53 -10.15
CA SER A 148 14.85 -11.49 -9.04
C SER A 148 13.60 -12.36 -8.99
N ALA A 149 12.43 -11.75 -9.18
CA ALA A 149 11.16 -12.47 -9.28
C ALA A 149 11.17 -13.48 -10.43
N GLY A 150 11.67 -13.07 -11.60
CA GLY A 150 11.81 -13.95 -12.77
C GLY A 150 12.75 -15.13 -12.53
N LYS A 151 13.90 -14.91 -11.86
CA LYS A 151 14.82 -16.00 -11.47
C LYS A 151 14.20 -16.98 -10.50
N LEU A 152 13.41 -16.49 -9.56
CA LEU A 152 12.71 -17.29 -8.55
C LEU A 152 11.41 -17.92 -9.08
N LYS A 153 10.97 -17.55 -10.30
CA LYS A 153 9.71 -17.99 -10.91
C LYS A 153 8.49 -17.70 -10.02
N ILE A 154 8.48 -16.54 -9.37
CA ILE A 154 7.35 -16.07 -8.54
C ILE A 154 6.81 -14.74 -9.08
N PRO A 155 5.52 -14.43 -8.86
CA PRO A 155 4.98 -13.12 -9.19
C PRO A 155 5.77 -12.00 -8.50
N VAL A 156 6.01 -10.89 -9.23
CA VAL A 156 6.77 -9.73 -8.71
C VAL A 156 6.12 -9.18 -7.44
N VAL A 157 4.78 -9.08 -7.42
CA VAL A 157 4.00 -8.62 -6.26
C VAL A 157 4.25 -9.52 -5.04
N ASN A 158 4.29 -10.84 -5.22
CA ASN A 158 4.55 -11.78 -4.12
C ASN A 158 5.97 -11.61 -3.57
N LEU A 159 6.96 -11.41 -4.43
CA LEU A 159 8.32 -11.12 -3.98
C LEU A 159 8.39 -9.78 -3.23
N GLU A 160 7.76 -8.74 -3.77
CA GLU A 160 7.71 -7.40 -3.18
C GLU A 160 7.10 -7.44 -1.77
N VAL A 161 5.94 -8.08 -1.61
CA VAL A 161 5.28 -8.28 -0.30
C VAL A 161 6.14 -9.10 0.66
N ALA A 162 6.77 -10.18 0.20
CA ALA A 162 7.65 -10.99 1.03
C ALA A 162 8.83 -10.16 1.56
N LEU A 163 9.49 -9.40 0.68
CA LEU A 163 10.59 -8.51 1.03
C LEU A 163 10.16 -7.40 1.99
N LEU A 164 8.96 -6.85 1.82
CA LEU A 164 8.39 -5.87 2.74
C LEU A 164 8.24 -6.45 4.15
N ARG A 165 7.64 -7.65 4.28
CA ARG A 165 7.46 -8.33 5.57
C ARG A 165 8.80 -8.64 6.24
N ILE A 166 9.75 -9.21 5.50
CA ILE A 166 11.10 -9.49 5.99
C ILE A 166 11.81 -8.19 6.41
N GLY A 167 11.67 -7.14 5.61
CA GLY A 167 12.24 -5.82 5.86
C GLY A 167 11.71 -5.19 7.14
N LYS A 168 10.38 -5.17 7.30
CA LYS A 168 9.64 -4.56 8.40
C LYS A 168 9.78 -5.32 9.72
N ASP A 169 9.57 -6.63 9.68
CA ASP A 169 9.38 -7.44 10.89
C ASP A 169 10.69 -7.99 11.45
N PHE A 170 11.71 -8.14 10.61
CA PHE A 170 13.01 -8.70 10.98
C PHE A 170 14.17 -7.73 10.74
N CYS A 171 14.43 -7.34 9.48
CA CYS A 171 15.65 -6.60 9.13
C CYS A 171 15.76 -5.24 9.83
N LYS A 172 14.68 -4.45 9.82
CA LYS A 172 14.63 -3.14 10.50
C LYS A 172 14.82 -3.27 12.01
N LYS A 173 14.25 -4.32 12.60
CA LYS A 173 14.27 -4.60 14.05
C LYS A 173 15.50 -5.39 14.50
N LYS A 174 16.38 -5.80 13.58
CA LYS A 174 17.57 -6.64 13.82
C LYS A 174 17.27 -7.99 14.51
N ARG A 175 16.07 -8.56 14.28
CA ARG A 175 15.64 -9.86 14.83
C ARG A 175 16.15 -11.02 13.99
N CYS A 176 17.47 -11.13 13.84
CA CYS A 176 18.09 -12.12 12.96
C CYS A 176 18.06 -13.55 13.53
N ASP A 177 18.02 -13.66 14.85
CA ASP A 177 17.93 -14.88 15.65
C ASP A 177 16.66 -15.70 15.38
N VAL A 178 15.56 -15.02 15.10
CA VAL A 178 14.24 -15.63 14.83
C VAL A 178 13.80 -15.49 13.38
N CYS A 179 14.71 -15.09 12.48
CA CYS A 179 14.40 -14.89 11.07
C CYS A 179 14.63 -16.20 10.30
N ASP A 180 13.58 -16.75 9.68
CA ASP A 180 13.64 -17.99 8.90
C ASP A 180 14.62 -17.93 7.71
N LEU A 181 15.05 -16.72 7.31
CA LEU A 181 15.99 -16.51 6.22
C LEU A 181 17.39 -16.10 6.70
N ALA A 182 17.71 -16.31 7.97
CA ALA A 182 19.01 -15.96 8.54
C ALA A 182 20.16 -16.67 7.80
N GLU A 183 20.00 -17.94 7.46
CA GLU A 183 21.02 -18.75 6.76
C GLU A 183 21.31 -18.25 5.33
N CYS A 184 20.33 -17.64 4.68
CA CYS A 184 20.47 -17.05 3.35
C CYS A 184 20.97 -15.59 3.41
N CYS A 185 21.02 -14.99 4.59
CA CYS A 185 21.30 -13.57 4.77
C CYS A 185 22.80 -13.30 4.88
N LYS A 186 23.33 -12.48 3.97
CA LYS A 186 24.77 -12.12 3.95
C LYS A 186 25.28 -11.45 5.23
N ARG A 187 24.37 -10.85 6.01
CA ARG A 187 24.69 -10.13 7.25
C ARG A 187 24.72 -11.06 8.47
N CYS A 188 23.97 -12.16 8.41
CA CYS A 188 23.85 -13.12 9.52
C CYS A 188 24.90 -14.22 9.42
N VAL A 189 25.20 -14.69 8.19
CA VAL A 189 26.22 -15.72 7.92
C VAL A 189 27.67 -15.22 8.15
N ARG A 190 27.86 -13.93 8.41
CA ARG A 190 29.16 -13.31 8.72
C ARG A 190 29.33 -12.98 10.21
N ARG A 191 28.57 -13.64 11.08
CA ARG A 191 28.76 -13.59 12.54
C ARG A 191 29.28 -14.92 13.03
#